data_AF-A0A060CEY4-F1
#
_entry.id   AF-A0A060CEY4-F1
#
_cell.length_a   1.000
_cell.length_b   1.000
_cell.length_c   1.000
_cell.angle_alpha   90.00
_cell.angle_beta   90.00
_cell.angle_gamma   90.00
#
_symmetry.space_group_name_H-M   'P 1'
#
loop_
_entity.id
_entity.type
_entity.pdbx_description
1 polymer ?
#
loop_
_entity_poly.entity_id
_entity_poly.type
_entity_poly.pdbx_seq_one_letter_code
_entity_poly.pdbx_strand_id
1 'polypeptide(L)'
;SSAVGFAKPHLPFVAPKKYWDLYERSQFTLPANYDHGPKNAPEFAGTNWGELRAYSDIPRNGALSKDKALELQHGYYAALSYMDAQLGKVLDELDRLGLSENTIVVVWGDHGWKLGEHGLWCKHTNFELDARVPLIVRAPGKQGGQASDGLVEFVDIYPTLC
;
A
#
# COMPACT_ATOMS: atom_id res chain seq x y z
N SER A 1 -22.18 -3.69 11.82
CA SER A 1 -20.77 -3.73 11.36
C SER A 1 -20.18 -2.33 11.51
N SER A 2 -18.87 -2.24 11.69
CA SER A 2 -18.12 -0.98 11.76
C SER A 2 -17.02 -1.01 10.71
N ALA A 3 -16.66 0.14 10.14
CA ALA A 3 -15.58 0.25 9.16
C ALA A 3 -14.67 1.43 9.50
N VAL A 4 -13.35 1.24 9.35
CA VAL A 4 -12.33 2.26 9.59
C VAL A 4 -11.45 2.36 8.36
N GLY A 5 -11.38 3.54 7.76
CA GLY A 5 -10.54 3.82 6.58
C GLY A 5 -9.25 4.54 6.99
N PHE A 6 -8.11 3.87 6.83
CA PHE A 6 -6.81 4.52 6.99
C PHE A 6 -6.37 5.14 5.65
N ALA A 7 -6.05 6.43 5.66
CA ALA A 7 -5.67 7.14 4.43
C ALA A 7 -4.22 6.87 4.00
N LYS A 8 -3.32 6.50 4.92
CA LYS A 8 -1.93 6.19 4.58
C LYS A 8 -1.81 4.73 4.13
N PRO A 9 -0.97 4.44 3.12
CA PRO A 9 0.13 5.25 2.61
C PRO A 9 -0.18 6.17 1.42
N HIS A 10 -1.44 6.54 1.12
CA HIS A 10 -1.76 7.46 0.02
C HIS A 10 -0.99 8.80 0.13
N LEU A 11 -0.62 9.36 -1.04
CA LEU A 11 0.03 10.66 -1.17
C LEU A 11 -0.77 11.78 -0.43
N PRO A 12 -0.08 12.82 0.09
CA PRO A 12 1.37 12.94 0.18
C PRO A 12 1.94 12.02 1.26
N PHE A 13 3.17 11.53 1.08
CA PHE A 13 3.82 10.67 2.08
C PHE A 13 4.28 11.49 3.30
N VAL A 14 3.34 11.83 4.17
CA VAL A 14 3.57 12.59 5.40
C VAL A 14 3.30 11.69 6.60
N ALA A 15 4.33 11.51 7.41
CA ALA A 15 4.30 10.74 8.64
C ALA A 15 5.14 11.45 9.73
N PRO A 16 4.85 11.25 11.03
CA PRO A 16 5.70 11.75 12.10
C PRO A 16 7.15 11.25 11.99
N LYS A 17 8.12 12.10 12.34
CA LYS A 17 9.57 11.84 12.17
C LYS A 17 10.00 10.45 12.68
N LYS A 18 9.49 10.02 13.83
CA LYS A 18 9.81 8.72 14.43
C LYS A 18 9.58 7.51 13.51
N TYR A 19 8.70 7.62 12.50
CA TYR A 19 8.46 6.56 11.51
C TYR A 19 9.40 6.65 10.31
N TRP A 20 9.88 7.85 9.98
CA TRP A 20 10.97 8.02 9.02
C TRP A 20 12.26 7.44 9.56
N ASP A 21 12.52 7.67 10.86
CA ASP A 21 13.71 7.20 11.58
C ASP A 21 13.77 5.66 11.75
N LEU A 22 12.70 4.94 11.36
CA LEU A 22 12.73 3.46 11.31
C LEU A 22 13.53 2.94 10.12
N TYR A 23 13.80 3.79 9.14
CA TYR A 23 14.40 3.41 7.86
C TYR A 23 15.54 4.36 7.50
N GLU A 24 16.63 3.80 7.01
CA GLU A 24 17.72 4.56 6.39
C GLU A 24 17.51 4.60 4.89
N ARG A 25 17.64 5.78 4.27
CA ARG A 25 17.39 5.94 2.82
C ARG A 25 18.24 5.00 1.96
N SER A 26 19.45 4.66 2.42
CA SER A 26 20.37 3.76 1.74
C SER A 26 19.92 2.29 1.72
N GLN A 27 18.89 1.92 2.50
CA GLN A 27 18.31 0.57 2.47
C GLN A 27 17.42 0.35 1.24
N PHE A 28 16.94 1.44 0.63
CA PHE A 28 16.09 1.35 -0.55
C PHE A 28 16.94 1.25 -1.82
N THR A 29 16.51 0.38 -2.71
CA THR A 29 17.09 0.21 -4.05
C THR A 29 15.99 0.35 -5.08
N LEU A 30 16.28 1.07 -6.16
CA LEU A 30 15.34 1.18 -7.26
C LEU A 30 15.08 -0.19 -7.90
N PRO A 31 13.84 -0.45 -8.38
CA PRO A 31 13.54 -1.65 -9.13
C PRO A 31 14.48 -1.83 -10.33
N ALA A 32 14.84 -3.07 -10.65
CA ALA A 32 15.75 -3.36 -11.76
C ALA A 32 15.22 -2.86 -13.13
N ASN A 33 13.90 -2.69 -13.25
CA ASN A 33 13.20 -2.16 -14.41
C ASN A 33 12.91 -0.65 -14.32
N TYR A 34 13.50 0.10 -13.38
CA TYR A 34 13.19 1.52 -13.16
C TYR A 34 13.40 2.38 -14.42
N ASP A 35 14.50 2.14 -15.14
CA ASP A 35 14.87 2.92 -16.33
C ASP A 35 14.15 2.42 -17.62
N HIS A 36 13.24 1.44 -17.51
CA HIS A 36 12.63 0.77 -18.66
C HIS A 36 11.12 0.52 -18.49
N GLY A 37 10.34 1.07 -19.41
CA GLY A 37 8.91 0.75 -19.52
C GLY A 37 8.65 -0.75 -19.72
N PRO A 38 7.39 -1.20 -19.52
CA PRO A 38 7.03 -2.60 -19.70
C PRO A 38 7.22 -3.03 -21.16
N LYS A 39 7.95 -4.13 -21.37
CA LYS A 39 8.27 -4.64 -22.71
C LYS A 39 7.00 -5.08 -23.44
N ASN A 40 6.87 -4.70 -24.71
CA ASN A 40 5.75 -5.05 -25.60
C ASN A 40 4.36 -4.64 -25.06
N ALA A 41 4.29 -3.76 -24.07
CA ALA A 41 3.02 -3.21 -23.62
C ALA A 41 2.56 -2.11 -24.60
N PRO A 42 1.24 -1.97 -24.83
CA PRO A 42 0.74 -0.84 -25.59
C PRO A 42 1.04 0.46 -24.82
N GLU A 43 1.23 1.56 -25.55
CA GLU A 43 1.63 2.86 -24.98
C GLU A 43 0.67 3.34 -23.88
N PHE A 44 -0.61 3.03 -24.01
CA PHE A 44 -1.65 3.41 -23.04
C PHE A 44 -1.73 2.52 -21.80
N ALA A 45 -0.92 1.44 -21.69
CA ALA A 45 -0.94 0.56 -20.52
C ALA A 45 -0.33 1.23 -19.27
N GLY A 46 0.57 2.19 -19.47
CA GLY A 46 1.14 3.01 -18.40
C GLY A 46 0.34 4.28 -18.18
N THR A 47 0.75 5.07 -17.18
CA THR A 47 0.22 6.42 -16.96
C THR A 47 1.34 7.43 -16.83
N ASN A 48 1.01 8.71 -16.96
CA ASN A 48 1.94 9.80 -16.66
C ASN A 48 1.95 10.17 -15.15
N TRP A 49 1.33 9.35 -14.29
CA TRP A 49 1.30 9.53 -12.82
C TRP A 49 0.98 10.98 -12.40
N GLY A 50 -0.04 11.55 -13.06
CA GLY A 50 -0.43 12.96 -12.90
C GLY A 50 -0.78 13.35 -11.47
N GLU A 51 -1.27 12.38 -10.68
CA GLU A 51 -1.48 12.53 -9.24
C GLU A 51 -0.20 12.94 -8.50
N LEU A 52 0.91 12.20 -8.72
CA LEU A 52 2.19 12.53 -8.11
C LEU A 52 2.76 13.84 -8.70
N ARG A 53 2.57 14.10 -9.99
CA ARG A 53 3.02 15.35 -10.64
C ARG A 53 2.23 16.60 -10.23
N ALA A 54 1.15 16.44 -9.46
CA ALA A 54 0.41 17.57 -8.90
C ALA A 54 1.15 18.24 -7.74
N TYR A 55 2.09 17.53 -7.09
CA TYR A 55 2.88 18.05 -5.98
C TYR A 55 4.00 18.98 -6.45
N SER A 56 4.31 19.99 -5.64
CA SER A 56 5.16 21.13 -6.03
C SER A 56 6.63 20.78 -6.24
N ASP A 57 7.12 19.72 -5.61
CA ASP A 57 8.51 19.26 -5.67
C ASP A 57 8.71 18.12 -6.69
N ILE A 58 7.68 17.79 -7.47
CA ILE A 58 7.71 16.76 -8.51
C ILE A 58 7.78 17.43 -9.89
N PRO A 59 8.70 17.00 -10.79
CA PRO A 59 8.77 17.55 -12.13
C PRO A 59 7.48 17.26 -12.91
N ARG A 60 6.99 18.28 -13.63
CA ARG A 60 5.76 18.21 -14.42
C ARG A 60 5.83 17.24 -15.60
N ASN A 61 7.04 16.95 -16.09
CA ASN A 61 7.29 16.04 -17.21
C ASN A 61 8.61 15.29 -16.99
N GLY A 62 8.82 14.23 -17.78
CA GLY A 62 10.06 13.45 -17.75
C GLY A 62 10.16 12.50 -16.55
N ALA A 63 11.29 11.81 -16.46
CA ALA A 63 11.58 10.85 -15.40
C ALA A 63 11.87 11.55 -14.06
N LEU A 64 11.57 10.87 -12.95
CA LEU A 64 12.06 11.27 -11.64
C LEU A 64 13.56 10.99 -11.51
N SER A 65 14.28 11.89 -10.84
CA SER A 65 15.65 11.62 -10.44
C SER A 65 15.68 10.41 -9.50
N LYS A 66 16.77 9.64 -9.56
CA LYS A 66 16.95 8.45 -8.72
C LYS A 66 16.88 8.78 -7.24
N ASP A 67 17.45 9.92 -6.84
CA ASP A 67 17.41 10.39 -5.45
C ASP A 67 15.99 10.70 -4.98
N LYS A 68 15.18 11.37 -5.80
CA LYS A 68 13.77 11.67 -5.47
C LYS A 68 12.94 10.40 -5.43
N ALA A 69 13.21 9.43 -6.31
CA ALA A 69 12.56 8.12 -6.27
C ALA A 69 12.85 7.37 -4.95
N LEU A 70 14.10 7.35 -4.50
CA LEU A 70 14.48 6.75 -3.22
C LEU A 70 13.87 7.50 -2.03
N GLU A 71 13.77 8.83 -2.10
CA GLU A 71 13.07 9.64 -1.10
C GLU A 71 11.58 9.29 -1.01
N LEU A 72 10.90 9.11 -2.15
CA LEU A 72 9.50 8.72 -2.20
C LEU A 72 9.27 7.30 -1.67
N GLN A 73 10.17 6.36 -1.99
CA GLN A 73 10.15 5.01 -1.40
C GLN A 73 10.27 5.10 0.13
N HIS A 74 11.27 5.82 0.64
CA HIS A 74 11.44 6.04 2.08
C HIS A 74 10.17 6.62 2.72
N GLY A 75 9.56 7.62 2.10
CA GLY A 75 8.31 8.22 2.58
C GLY A 75 7.12 7.26 2.58
N TYR A 76 7.00 6.41 1.55
CA TYR A 76 5.94 5.39 1.49
C TYR A 76 6.04 4.41 2.66
N TYR A 77 7.25 3.87 2.92
CA TYR A 77 7.47 2.94 4.03
C TYR A 77 7.26 3.61 5.40
N ALA A 78 7.70 4.86 5.58
CA ALA A 78 7.43 5.62 6.79
C ALA A 78 5.91 5.83 7.02
N ALA A 79 5.16 6.15 5.96
CA ALA A 79 3.71 6.29 6.01
C ALA A 79 3.01 4.95 6.30
N LEU A 80 3.54 3.84 5.78
CA LEU A 80 3.05 2.50 6.04
C LEU A 80 3.22 2.10 7.50
N SER A 81 4.40 2.30 8.11
CA SER A 81 4.61 2.04 9.55
C SER A 81 3.76 2.95 10.43
N TYR A 82 3.53 4.19 9.99
CA TYR A 82 2.62 5.08 10.70
C TYR A 82 1.19 4.54 10.71
N MET A 83 0.70 4.07 9.57
CA MET A 83 -0.62 3.43 9.45
C MET A 83 -0.69 2.17 10.31
N ASP A 84 0.32 1.30 10.23
CA ASP A 84 0.41 0.08 11.04
C ASP A 84 0.27 0.37 12.54
N ALA A 85 0.96 1.39 13.04
CA ALA A 85 0.82 1.82 14.43
C ALA A 85 -0.58 2.39 14.77
N GLN A 86 -1.35 2.86 13.79
CA GLN A 86 -2.74 3.28 14.02
C GLN A 86 -3.69 2.09 14.00
N LEU A 87 -3.45 1.10 13.14
CA LEU A 87 -4.15 -0.18 13.17
C LEU A 87 -3.94 -0.88 14.51
N GLY A 88 -2.70 -0.91 15.02
CA GLY A 88 -2.37 -1.47 16.34
C GLY A 88 -3.24 -0.88 17.45
N LYS A 89 -3.42 0.44 17.50
CA LYS A 89 -4.29 1.09 18.50
C LYS A 89 -5.75 0.63 18.45
N VAL A 90 -6.27 0.38 17.24
CA VAL A 90 -7.65 -0.11 17.08
C VAL A 90 -7.77 -1.54 17.59
N LEU A 91 -6.78 -2.38 17.28
CA LEU A 91 -6.74 -3.78 17.74
C LEU A 91 -6.53 -3.87 19.25
N ASP A 92 -5.60 -3.08 19.80
CA ASP A 92 -5.35 -2.98 21.24
C ASP A 92 -6.62 -2.58 22.01
N GLU A 93 -7.39 -1.63 21.47
CA GLU A 93 -8.64 -1.20 22.08
C GLU A 93 -9.74 -2.27 21.98
N LEU A 94 -9.78 -3.02 20.86
CA LEU A 94 -10.69 -4.16 20.71
C LEU A 94 -10.39 -5.24 21.77
N ASP A 95 -9.11 -5.53 22.01
CA ASP A 95 -8.64 -6.45 23.05
C ASP A 95 -8.97 -5.92 24.45
N ARG A 96 -8.68 -4.64 24.73
CA ARG A 96 -8.94 -4.01 26.03
C ARG A 96 -10.42 -4.04 26.42
N LEU A 97 -11.31 -3.92 25.43
CA LEU A 97 -12.76 -4.01 25.63
C LEU A 97 -13.27 -5.45 25.72
N GLY A 98 -12.42 -6.46 25.54
CA GLY A 98 -12.80 -7.87 25.54
C GLY A 98 -13.64 -8.27 24.33
N LEU A 99 -13.58 -7.51 23.24
CA LEU A 99 -14.41 -7.71 22.05
C LEU A 99 -13.78 -8.63 21.00
N SER A 100 -12.47 -8.86 21.08
CA SER A 100 -11.73 -9.64 20.08
C SER A 100 -12.22 -11.07 19.94
N GLU A 101 -12.66 -11.70 21.03
CA GLU A 101 -13.18 -13.08 21.01
C GLU A 101 -14.57 -13.21 20.37
N ASN A 102 -15.22 -12.11 20.03
CA ASN A 102 -16.51 -12.10 19.34
C ASN A 102 -16.55 -11.19 18.11
N THR A 103 -15.38 -10.80 17.59
CA THR A 103 -15.26 -9.89 16.44
C THR A 103 -14.45 -10.55 15.33
N ILE A 104 -15.01 -10.54 14.13
CA ILE A 104 -14.27 -10.82 12.90
C ILE A 104 -13.56 -9.53 12.49
N VAL A 105 -12.25 -9.61 12.24
CA VAL A 105 -11.43 -8.51 11.75
C VAL A 105 -10.97 -8.85 10.34
N VAL A 106 -11.27 -7.97 9.39
CA VAL A 106 -10.81 -8.06 8.00
C VAL A 106 -9.96 -6.84 7.71
N VAL A 107 -8.71 -7.04 7.28
CA VAL A 107 -7.78 -5.98 6.89
C VAL A 107 -7.48 -6.15 5.40
N TRP A 108 -7.75 -5.11 4.61
CA TRP A 108 -7.43 -5.10 3.18
C TRP A 108 -7.05 -3.70 2.70
N GLY A 109 -6.32 -3.62 1.58
CA GLY A 109 -6.08 -2.38 0.83
C GLY A 109 -7.06 -2.26 -0.32
N ASP A 110 -7.41 -1.05 -0.77
CA ASP A 110 -8.35 -0.84 -1.88
C ASP A 110 -7.73 -1.06 -3.27
N HIS A 111 -6.42 -0.85 -3.39
CA HIS A 111 -5.62 -1.17 -4.57
C HIS A 111 -4.12 -1.25 -4.20
N GLY A 112 -3.30 -1.73 -5.14
CA GLY A 112 -1.84 -1.75 -5.03
C GLY A 112 -1.20 -0.39 -5.35
N TRP A 113 0.13 -0.34 -5.39
CA TRP A 113 0.88 0.90 -5.61
C TRP A 113 2.24 0.66 -6.24
N LYS A 114 2.61 1.46 -7.24
CA LYS A 114 3.94 1.45 -7.87
C LYS A 114 4.88 2.45 -7.21
N LEU A 115 6.10 2.01 -6.93
CA LEU A 115 7.18 2.75 -6.30
C LEU A 115 8.39 2.90 -7.24
N GLY A 116 8.13 3.05 -8.54
CA GLY A 116 9.14 3.22 -9.58
C GLY A 116 9.31 2.00 -10.48
N GLU A 117 8.55 0.92 -10.29
CA GLU A 117 8.56 -0.20 -11.24
C GLU A 117 8.19 0.30 -12.63
N HIS A 118 9.01 -0.04 -13.61
CA HIS A 118 8.89 0.45 -14.98
C HIS A 118 8.96 1.99 -15.13
N GLY A 119 9.53 2.69 -14.16
CA GLY A 119 9.53 4.15 -14.11
C GLY A 119 8.14 4.76 -13.85
N LEU A 120 7.18 3.92 -13.41
CA LEU A 120 5.81 4.31 -13.13
C LEU A 120 5.58 4.49 -11.63
N TRP A 121 4.58 5.31 -11.30
CA TRP A 121 4.23 5.67 -9.93
C TRP A 121 2.72 5.63 -9.74
N CYS A 122 2.29 5.63 -8.48
CA CYS A 122 0.88 5.57 -8.10
C CYS A 122 0.21 4.29 -8.60
N LYS A 123 -1.08 4.38 -8.93
CA LYS A 123 -1.95 3.32 -9.44
C LYS A 123 -2.45 3.66 -10.85
N HIS A 124 -3.65 3.25 -11.23
CA HIS A 124 -4.32 3.54 -12.50
C HIS A 124 -3.82 2.74 -13.72
N THR A 125 -3.30 1.54 -13.49
CA THR A 125 -2.96 0.56 -14.53
C THR A 125 -3.58 -0.80 -14.20
N ASN A 126 -3.63 -1.69 -15.19
CA ASN A 126 -4.03 -3.10 -14.99
C ASN A 126 -2.84 -4.02 -14.69
N PHE A 127 -1.70 -3.46 -14.24
CA PHE A 127 -0.57 -4.29 -13.82
C PHE A 127 -0.85 -4.95 -12.48
N GLU A 128 -0.27 -6.13 -12.28
CA GLU A 128 -0.36 -6.89 -11.03
C GLU A 128 -0.05 -6.03 -9.79
N LEU A 129 0.93 -5.13 -9.90
CA LEU A 129 1.32 -4.22 -8.81
C LEU A 129 0.21 -3.24 -8.36
N ASP A 130 -0.76 -2.94 -9.22
CA ASP A 130 -1.89 -2.09 -8.91
C ASP A 130 -3.13 -2.88 -8.46
N ALA A 131 -3.23 -4.16 -8.85
CA ALA A 131 -4.39 -4.99 -8.55
C ALA A 131 -4.17 -5.88 -7.31
N ARG A 132 -2.93 -6.32 -7.07
CA ARG A 132 -2.60 -7.20 -5.95
C ARG A 132 -2.48 -6.43 -4.65
N VAL A 133 -3.16 -6.92 -3.63
CA VAL A 133 -3.33 -6.27 -2.32
C VAL A 133 -3.22 -7.29 -1.18
N PRO A 134 -2.94 -6.84 0.05
CA PRO A 134 -3.13 -7.68 1.23
C PRO A 134 -4.64 -7.89 1.49
N LEU A 135 -5.00 -9.12 1.86
CA LEU A 135 -6.29 -9.47 2.46
C LEU A 135 -6.03 -10.42 3.63
N ILE A 136 -6.30 -9.97 4.85
CA ILE A 136 -6.11 -10.74 6.07
C ILE A 136 -7.46 -10.83 6.78
N VAL A 137 -7.84 -12.06 7.16
CA VAL A 137 -9.09 -12.33 7.88
C VAL A 137 -8.77 -13.05 9.18
N ARG A 138 -9.17 -12.45 10.30
CA ARG A 138 -9.17 -13.08 11.64
C ARG A 138 -10.61 -13.27 12.07
N ALA A 139 -11.00 -14.51 12.35
CA ALA A 139 -12.33 -14.84 12.85
C ALA A 139 -12.24 -15.61 14.18
N PRO A 140 -13.14 -15.36 15.16
CA PRO A 140 -13.17 -16.12 16.40
C PRO A 140 -13.29 -17.63 16.16
N GLY A 141 -12.55 -18.42 16.95
CA GLY A 141 -12.55 -19.88 16.85
C GLY A 141 -11.88 -20.43 15.58
N LYS A 142 -11.24 -19.61 14.75
CA LYS A 142 -10.42 -20.05 13.61
C LYS A 142 -8.94 -19.98 13.96
N GLN A 143 -8.17 -20.96 13.49
CA GLN A 143 -6.73 -21.00 13.69
C GLN A 143 -6.03 -19.93 12.82
N GLY A 144 -5.21 -19.08 13.42
CA GLY A 144 -4.39 -18.09 12.73
C GLY A 144 -3.13 -18.67 12.10
N GLY A 145 -2.36 -17.83 11.40
CA GLY A 145 -1.06 -18.20 10.80
C GLY A 145 -1.16 -19.06 9.54
N GLN A 146 -2.36 -19.15 8.93
CA GLN A 146 -2.58 -19.86 7.67
C GLN A 146 -2.43 -18.90 6.49
N ALA A 147 -1.88 -19.40 5.39
CA ALA A 147 -1.80 -18.71 4.11
C ALA A 147 -2.62 -19.48 3.06
N SER A 148 -3.16 -18.77 2.08
CA SER A 148 -3.90 -19.34 0.96
C SER A 148 -3.40 -18.72 -0.34
N ASP A 149 -3.15 -19.56 -1.34
CA ASP A 149 -2.84 -19.15 -2.71
C ASP A 149 -4.09 -19.12 -3.61
N GLY A 150 -5.28 -19.26 -3.01
CA GLY A 150 -6.54 -19.17 -3.74
C GLY A 150 -6.74 -17.77 -4.32
N LEU A 151 -7.16 -17.70 -5.58
CA LEU A 151 -7.54 -16.45 -6.23
C LEU A 151 -8.88 -15.99 -5.66
N VAL A 152 -8.91 -14.77 -5.11
CA VAL A 152 -10.08 -14.15 -4.50
C VAL A 152 -10.17 -12.69 -4.92
N GLU A 153 -11.38 -12.13 -4.88
CA GLU A 153 -11.67 -10.76 -5.29
C GLU A 153 -12.35 -9.98 -4.16
N PHE A 154 -12.29 -8.65 -4.18
CA PHE A 154 -12.97 -7.85 -3.14
C PHE A 154 -14.49 -7.99 -3.14
N VAL A 155 -15.08 -8.35 -4.29
CA VAL A 155 -16.51 -8.63 -4.39
C VAL A 155 -16.90 -9.84 -3.52
N ASP A 156 -15.95 -10.71 -3.18
CA ASP A 156 -16.17 -11.87 -2.32
C ASP A 156 -16.24 -11.50 -0.83
N ILE A 157 -15.74 -10.32 -0.42
CA ILE A 157 -15.74 -9.91 1.00
C ILE A 157 -17.16 -9.82 1.54
N TYR A 158 -18.09 -9.23 0.78
CA TYR A 158 -19.47 -9.07 1.20
C TYR A 158 -20.17 -10.43 1.45
N PRO A 159 -20.26 -11.35 0.47
CA PRO A 159 -20.88 -12.66 0.71
C PRO A 159 -20.12 -13.52 1.73
N THR A 160 -18.83 -13.26 1.99
CA THR A 160 -18.06 -13.97 3.03
C THR A 160 -18.46 -13.56 4.45
N LEU A 161 -18.96 -12.34 4.64
CA LEU A 161 -19.34 -11.81 5.96
C LEU A 161 -20.84 -11.97 6.29
N CYS A 162 -21.64 -12.46 5.35
CA CYS A 162 -23.10 -12.61 5.47
C CYS A 162 -23.53 -13.99 5.98
#